data_AF-A0A8H7CLY3-F1
#
_entry.id   AF-A0A8H7CLY3-F1
#
_cell.length_a   1.000
_cell.length_b   1.000
_cell.length_c   1.000
_cell.angle_alpha   90.00
_cell.angle_beta   90.00
_cell.angle_gamma   90.00
#
_symmetry.space_group_name_H-M   'P 1'
#
loop_
_entity.id
_entity.type
_entity.pdbx_description
1 polymer ?
#
loop_
_entity_poly.entity_id
_entity_poly.type
_entity_poly.pdbx_seq_one_letter_code
_entity_poly.pdbx_strand_id
1 'polypeptide(L)'
;MQRSFIVLLCLGFAYATLQNYTVDDSSPDIQYSGKTFPCNITTCPPEATNGASNNSTTLTTGSITFSFTGTAIYASLDLIGTCSITVDGDQIANLSQTSTEALAGGLPDISKSDLANGPHTLVIDPTTVLTIIGLDHLIYTAILPGKSHVGAIVGGVIGGLVLTFGVLFVALLARRRKLIMRRNQRKNAVLRGITSARPDNKAAVDDGTNLPT
;
A
#
# COMPACT_ATOMS: atom_id res chain seq x y z
N MET A 1 -40.21 -21.04 6.92
CA MET A 1 -39.03 -20.79 6.05
C MET A 1 -38.15 -19.75 6.73
N GLN A 2 -37.11 -20.21 7.43
CA GLN A 2 -36.22 -19.38 8.23
C GLN A 2 -35.01 -19.01 7.36
N ARG A 3 -34.90 -17.73 6.99
CA ARG A 3 -33.77 -17.23 6.20
C ARG A 3 -32.63 -16.88 7.15
N SER A 4 -31.67 -17.80 7.29
CA SER A 4 -30.42 -17.53 8.03
C SER A 4 -29.61 -16.49 7.28
N PHE A 5 -29.48 -15.30 7.87
CA PHE A 5 -28.52 -14.29 7.43
C PHE A 5 -27.16 -14.65 8.03
N ILE A 6 -26.25 -15.15 7.20
CA ILE A 6 -24.83 -15.29 7.57
C ILE A 6 -24.22 -13.90 7.53
N VAL A 7 -23.92 -13.35 8.69
CA VAL A 7 -23.09 -12.14 8.81
C VAL A 7 -21.64 -12.60 8.70
N LEU A 8 -21.06 -12.43 7.52
CA LEU A 8 -19.64 -12.66 7.31
C LEU A 8 -18.87 -11.53 7.98
N LEU A 9 -18.36 -11.77 9.19
CA LEU A 9 -17.51 -10.83 9.90
C LEU A 9 -16.12 -10.89 9.23
N CYS A 10 -15.87 -10.01 8.26
CA CYS A 10 -14.55 -9.87 7.67
C CYS A 10 -13.61 -9.25 8.71
N LEU A 11 -12.90 -10.09 9.47
CA LEU A 11 -11.74 -9.66 10.25
C LEU A 11 -10.72 -9.09 9.26
N GLY A 12 -10.43 -7.80 9.36
CA GLY A 12 -9.45 -7.13 8.53
C GLY A 12 -8.07 -7.66 8.85
N PHE A 13 -7.58 -8.63 8.07
CA PHE A 13 -6.18 -9.02 8.12
C PHE A 13 -5.35 -7.83 7.61
N ALA A 14 -4.49 -7.29 8.47
CA ALA A 14 -3.45 -6.37 8.04
C ALA A 14 -2.50 -7.17 7.12
N TYR A 15 -2.50 -6.84 5.84
CA TYR A 15 -1.56 -7.44 4.90
C TYR A 15 -0.18 -6.85 5.18
N ALA A 16 0.77 -7.70 5.49
CA ALA A 16 2.19 -7.37 5.49
C ALA A 16 2.69 -7.40 4.04
N THR A 17 3.48 -6.41 3.65
CA THR A 17 4.16 -6.42 2.34
C THR A 17 5.65 -6.54 2.56
N LEU A 18 6.27 -7.46 1.85
CA LEU A 18 7.71 -7.66 1.84
C LEU A 18 8.31 -6.73 0.78
N GLN A 19 9.25 -5.88 1.18
CA GLN A 19 9.89 -4.90 0.30
C GLN A 19 11.41 -5.06 0.37
N ASN A 20 12.06 -5.05 -0.80
CA ASN A 20 13.51 -5.05 -0.92
C ASN A 20 14.03 -3.64 -1.10
N TYR A 21 15.14 -3.34 -0.44
CA TYR A 21 15.84 -2.07 -0.47
C TYR A 21 17.28 -2.32 -0.90
N THR A 22 17.66 -1.77 -2.04
CA THR A 22 19.05 -1.78 -2.50
C THR A 22 19.77 -0.56 -1.95
N VAL A 23 20.93 -0.77 -1.34
CA VAL A 23 21.82 0.26 -0.81
C VAL A 23 23.13 0.16 -1.56
N ASP A 24 23.45 1.24 -2.27
CA ASP A 24 24.71 1.40 -2.97
C ASP A 24 25.85 1.61 -1.97
N ASP A 25 27.05 1.13 -2.28
CA ASP A 25 28.22 1.21 -1.41
C ASP A 25 28.66 2.65 -1.08
N SER A 26 28.27 3.62 -1.92
CA SER A 26 28.47 5.06 -1.69
C SER A 26 27.51 5.67 -0.68
N SER A 27 26.54 4.89 -0.16
CA SER A 27 25.55 5.37 0.81
C SER A 27 26.20 5.83 2.12
N PRO A 28 25.79 7.00 2.67
CA PRO A 28 26.27 7.47 3.97
C PRO A 28 25.83 6.59 5.15
N ASP A 29 24.87 5.69 4.95
CA ASP A 29 24.42 4.74 5.97
C ASP A 29 25.42 3.59 6.20
N ILE A 30 26.37 3.41 5.26
CA ILE A 30 27.44 2.42 5.37
C ILE A 30 28.64 3.08 6.02
N GLN A 31 29.10 2.50 7.12
CA GLN A 31 30.25 2.97 7.86
C GLN A 31 31.47 2.12 7.53
N TYR A 32 32.46 2.76 6.91
CA TYR A 32 33.77 2.17 6.67
C TYR A 32 34.72 2.62 7.77
N SER A 33 35.38 1.65 8.42
CA SER A 33 36.54 1.94 9.25
C SER A 33 37.83 1.71 8.46
N GLY A 34 38.94 2.28 8.93
CA GLY A 34 40.24 2.14 8.28
C GLY A 34 40.45 3.11 7.11
N LYS A 35 41.44 2.79 6.27
CA LYS A 35 41.75 3.61 5.09
C LYS A 35 40.85 3.19 3.94
N THR A 36 39.97 4.10 3.52
CA THR A 36 39.20 3.94 2.29
C THR A 36 40.03 4.37 1.10
N PHE A 37 39.94 3.60 0.02
CA PHE A 37 40.60 3.92 -1.25
C PHE A 37 39.49 4.14 -2.27
N PRO A 38 39.29 5.37 -2.79
CA PRO A 38 38.45 5.54 -3.96
C PRO A 38 39.13 4.77 -5.10
N CYS A 39 38.48 3.72 -5.60
CA CYS A 39 39.03 2.95 -6.69
C CYS A 39 38.91 3.76 -7.98
N ASN A 40 39.96 4.51 -8.33
CA ASN A 40 40.08 5.07 -9.67
C ASN A 40 40.73 4.00 -10.56
N ILE A 41 40.20 3.84 -11.78
CA ILE A 41 40.59 2.86 -12.81
C ILE A 41 42.12 2.76 -13.00
N THR A 42 42.87 3.83 -12.71
CA THR A 42 44.33 3.90 -12.86
C THR A 42 45.16 3.40 -11.67
N THR A 43 44.58 3.29 -10.47
CA THR A 43 45.33 2.94 -9.25
C THR A 43 44.94 1.60 -8.63
N CYS A 44 43.82 1.02 -9.06
CA CYS A 44 43.46 -0.35 -8.70
C CYS A 44 44.15 -1.34 -9.65
N PRO A 45 44.44 -2.58 -9.20
CA PRO A 45 44.93 -3.60 -10.11
C PRO A 45 43.98 -3.70 -11.33
N PRO A 46 44.53 -3.72 -12.57
CA PRO A 46 43.76 -3.60 -13.82
C PRO A 46 42.73 -4.72 -14.05
N GLU A 47 42.63 -5.68 -13.14
CA GLU A 47 41.69 -6.79 -13.14
C GLU A 47 40.36 -6.46 -12.45
N ALA A 48 40.29 -5.38 -11.64
CA ALA A 48 39.06 -4.94 -10.95
C ALA A 48 38.12 -4.10 -11.85
N THR A 49 38.49 -3.85 -13.10
CA THR A 49 37.78 -2.91 -14.00
C THR A 49 37.10 -3.58 -15.20
N ASN A 50 37.04 -4.91 -15.25
CA ASN A 50 36.47 -5.60 -16.41
C ASN A 50 34.97 -5.82 -16.28
N GLY A 51 34.22 -4.74 -16.52
CA GLY A 51 33.06 -4.83 -17.39
C GLY A 51 31.68 -4.99 -16.76
N ALA A 52 31.26 -4.10 -15.84
CA ALA A 52 29.88 -3.64 -15.78
C ALA A 52 29.73 -2.44 -14.84
N SER A 53 29.41 -1.28 -15.42
CA SER A 53 29.04 -0.01 -14.77
C SER A 53 30.15 0.76 -14.08
N ASN A 54 30.11 2.09 -14.23
CA ASN A 54 30.97 3.05 -13.53
C ASN A 54 30.61 3.17 -12.03
N ASN A 55 30.19 2.08 -11.41
CA ASN A 55 29.88 2.04 -9.99
C ASN A 55 31.20 1.95 -9.22
N SER A 56 31.40 2.91 -8.34
CA SER A 56 32.66 3.14 -7.64
C SER A 56 32.74 2.22 -6.43
N THR A 57 33.24 1.00 -6.59
CA THR A 57 33.45 0.10 -5.44
C THR A 57 34.37 0.75 -4.40
N THR A 58 33.86 0.88 -3.19
CA THR A 58 34.57 1.44 -2.05
C THR A 58 35.40 0.34 -1.41
N LEU A 59 36.71 0.42 -1.61
CA LEU A 59 37.66 -0.52 -1.02
C LEU A 59 38.10 -0.02 0.36
N THR A 60 38.17 -0.92 1.34
CA THR A 60 38.71 -0.64 2.67
C THR A 60 39.60 -1.76 3.18
N THR A 61 40.54 -1.42 4.07
CA THR A 61 41.32 -2.37 4.87
C THR A 61 40.78 -2.52 6.31
N GLY A 62 39.72 -1.80 6.66
CA GLY A 62 39.04 -1.91 7.94
C GLY A 62 37.68 -2.61 7.81
N SER A 63 36.90 -2.55 8.88
CA SER A 63 35.56 -3.13 8.92
C SER A 63 34.53 -2.29 8.15
N ILE A 64 33.50 -2.97 7.65
CA ILE A 64 32.30 -2.35 7.07
C ILE A 64 31.14 -2.66 8.00
N THR A 65 30.41 -1.62 8.41
CA THR A 65 29.24 -1.75 9.29
C THR A 65 28.02 -1.12 8.63
N PHE A 66 26.91 -1.86 8.63
CA PHE A 66 25.63 -1.39 8.09
C PHE A 66 24.48 -1.76 9.02
N SER A 67 23.67 -0.77 9.40
CA SER A 67 22.49 -0.98 10.23
C SER A 67 21.23 -0.97 9.36
N PHE A 68 20.38 -1.98 9.52
CA PHE A 68 19.13 -2.09 8.77
C PHE A 68 17.97 -2.51 9.67
N THR A 69 16.74 -2.36 9.16
CA THR A 69 15.56 -2.94 9.80
C THR A 69 14.87 -3.87 8.81
N GLY A 70 14.81 -5.16 9.10
CA GLY A 70 14.30 -6.11 8.13
C GLY A 70 14.31 -7.57 8.58
N THR A 71 14.12 -8.48 7.64
CA THR A 71 14.06 -9.94 7.84
C THR A 71 15.15 -10.69 7.07
N ALA A 72 15.82 -10.03 6.13
CA ALA A 72 16.94 -10.61 5.39
C ALA A 72 17.90 -9.53 4.91
N ILE A 73 19.15 -9.92 4.69
CA ILE A 73 20.19 -9.09 4.06
C ILE A 73 21.02 -9.95 3.11
N TYR A 74 21.42 -9.33 2.00
CA TYR A 74 22.26 -9.86 0.94
C TYR A 74 23.37 -8.83 0.67
N ALA A 75 24.61 -9.27 0.47
CA ALA A 75 25.75 -8.40 0.21
C ALA A 75 26.61 -8.93 -0.93
N SER A 76 26.87 -8.08 -1.92
CA SER A 76 27.81 -8.33 -3.01
C SER A 76 29.17 -7.75 -2.64
N LEU A 77 30.18 -8.61 -2.49
CA LEU A 77 31.51 -8.22 -2.03
C LEU A 77 32.61 -8.62 -3.02
N ASP A 78 33.65 -7.80 -3.01
CA ASP A 78 34.97 -8.14 -3.51
C ASP A 78 35.92 -8.38 -2.34
N LEU A 79 36.77 -9.40 -2.41
CA LEU A 79 37.66 -9.76 -1.30
C LEU A 79 39.05 -10.16 -1.80
N ILE A 80 40.08 -9.55 -1.20
CA ILE A 80 41.45 -10.06 -1.20
C ILE A 80 41.85 -10.24 0.28
N GLY A 81 42.24 -11.44 0.68
CA GLY A 81 42.55 -11.79 2.07
C GLY A 81 41.42 -12.58 2.73
N THR A 82 41.21 -12.39 4.03
CA THR A 82 40.25 -13.18 4.81
C THR A 82 39.40 -12.26 5.68
N CYS A 83 38.09 -12.37 5.63
CA CYS A 83 37.17 -11.60 6.48
C CYS A 83 36.16 -12.52 7.19
N SER A 84 35.66 -12.02 8.32
CA SER A 84 34.55 -12.61 9.06
C SER A 84 33.32 -11.73 8.87
N ILE A 85 32.16 -12.35 8.67
CA ILE A 85 30.90 -11.62 8.53
C ILE A 85 29.95 -12.06 9.63
N THR A 86 29.40 -11.07 10.33
CA THR A 86 28.45 -11.27 11.42
C THR A 86 27.19 -10.43 11.19
N VAL A 87 26.06 -10.94 11.69
CA VAL A 87 24.82 -10.17 11.82
C VAL A 87 24.41 -10.25 13.28
N ASP A 88 24.28 -9.10 13.93
CA ASP A 88 24.00 -8.99 15.38
C ASP A 88 25.02 -9.70 16.27
N GLY A 89 26.27 -9.81 15.80
CA GLY A 89 27.35 -10.52 16.48
C GLY A 89 27.40 -12.03 16.20
N ASP A 90 26.36 -12.60 15.58
CA ASP A 90 26.37 -13.99 15.15
C ASP A 90 27.12 -14.14 13.83
N GLN A 91 28.19 -14.93 13.82
CA GLN A 91 28.98 -15.17 12.61
C GLN A 91 28.18 -15.99 11.59
N ILE A 92 27.95 -15.40 10.42
CA ILE A 92 27.20 -16.03 9.31
C ILE A 92 28.11 -16.63 8.25
N ALA A 93 29.32 -16.09 8.08
CA ALA A 93 30.28 -16.57 7.10
C ALA A 93 31.71 -16.18 7.49
N ASN A 94 32.67 -16.99 7.03
CA ASN A 94 34.09 -16.65 6.97
C ASN A 94 34.54 -16.83 5.52
N LEU A 95 34.96 -15.74 4.88
CA LEU A 95 35.38 -15.75 3.49
C LEU A 95 36.90 -15.60 3.42
N SER A 96 37.53 -16.33 2.50
CA SER A 96 38.97 -16.27 2.28
C SER A 96 39.28 -16.38 0.81
N GLN A 97 40.07 -15.44 0.30
CA GLN A 97 40.40 -15.34 -1.10
C GLN A 97 41.82 -14.82 -1.31
N THR A 98 42.58 -15.53 -2.12
CA THR A 98 44.02 -15.27 -2.29
C THR A 98 44.38 -14.69 -3.66
N SER A 99 43.48 -14.72 -4.65
CA SER A 99 43.72 -14.21 -5.99
C SER A 99 42.94 -12.92 -6.26
N THR A 100 43.47 -12.06 -7.13
CA THR A 100 42.81 -10.84 -7.63
C THR A 100 41.73 -11.15 -8.69
N GLU A 101 41.80 -12.31 -9.34
CA GLU A 101 40.80 -12.78 -10.33
C GLU A 101 39.39 -12.97 -9.74
N ALA A 102 39.34 -13.06 -8.41
CA ALA A 102 38.20 -12.86 -7.53
C ALA A 102 37.25 -11.71 -7.92
N LEU A 103 37.82 -10.53 -8.18
CA LEU A 103 37.09 -9.27 -8.34
C LEU A 103 36.29 -9.18 -9.66
N ALA A 104 36.43 -10.15 -10.56
CA ALA A 104 35.77 -10.14 -11.87
C ALA A 104 34.58 -11.12 -11.95
N GLY A 105 34.32 -11.92 -10.90
CA GLY A 105 33.53 -13.15 -11.02
C GLY A 105 32.16 -13.19 -10.33
N GLY A 106 31.74 -12.14 -9.60
CA GLY A 106 30.55 -12.25 -8.74
C GLY A 106 30.80 -13.26 -7.62
N LEU A 107 31.60 -12.85 -6.65
CA LEU A 107 31.89 -13.63 -5.45
C LEU A 107 30.71 -13.68 -4.49
N PRO A 108 30.68 -14.64 -3.54
CA PRO A 108 29.42 -15.16 -3.06
C PRO A 108 28.60 -14.06 -2.40
N ASP A 109 27.38 -13.87 -2.92
CA ASP A 109 26.33 -13.14 -2.24
C ASP A 109 26.23 -13.69 -0.82
N ILE A 110 26.75 -12.94 0.15
CA ILE A 110 26.53 -13.30 1.54
C ILE A 110 25.06 -13.05 1.78
N SER A 111 24.37 -14.05 2.33
CA SER A 111 22.97 -13.90 2.66
C SER A 111 22.69 -14.37 4.07
N LYS A 112 21.80 -13.64 4.73
CA LYS A 112 21.19 -14.04 5.99
C LYS A 112 19.69 -13.77 5.90
N SER A 113 18.89 -14.82 5.98
CA SER A 113 17.43 -14.78 6.00
C SER A 113 16.88 -15.15 7.37
N ASP A 114 15.55 -15.16 7.47
CA ASP A 114 14.80 -15.61 8.65
C ASP A 114 15.12 -14.83 9.93
N LEU A 115 15.53 -13.57 9.75
CA LEU A 115 15.66 -12.63 10.85
C LEU A 115 14.27 -12.15 11.28
N ALA A 116 14.09 -11.91 12.58
CA ALA A 116 12.89 -11.26 13.07
C ALA A 116 12.77 -9.86 12.45
N ASN A 117 11.58 -9.42 12.00
CA ASN A 117 11.45 -8.08 11.42
C ASN A 117 11.74 -6.98 12.45
N GLY A 118 12.97 -6.49 12.45
CA GLY A 118 13.49 -5.62 13.50
C GLY A 118 14.85 -5.03 13.13
N PRO A 119 15.46 -4.25 14.05
CA PRO A 119 16.78 -3.65 13.83
C PRO A 119 17.87 -4.71 13.89
N HIS A 120 18.79 -4.64 12.93
CA HIS A 120 19.94 -5.53 12.78
C HIS A 120 21.21 -4.76 12.41
N THR A 121 22.36 -5.34 12.67
CA THR A 121 23.66 -4.79 12.28
C THR A 121 24.50 -5.85 11.57
N LEU A 122 24.80 -5.60 10.29
CA LEU A 122 25.80 -6.33 9.52
C LEU A 122 27.19 -5.76 9.83
N VAL A 123 28.15 -6.64 10.14
CA VAL A 123 29.56 -6.28 10.28
C VAL A 123 30.40 -7.24 9.43
N ILE A 124 31.22 -6.67 8.55
CA ILE A 124 32.23 -7.38 7.75
C ILE A 124 33.58 -6.91 8.27
N ASP A 125 34.33 -7.81 8.91
CA ASP A 125 35.57 -7.47 9.61
C ASP A 125 36.77 -8.22 9.02
N PRO A 126 37.85 -7.55 8.59
CA PRO A 126 39.06 -8.21 8.13
C PRO A 126 39.72 -8.99 9.27
N THR A 127 40.05 -10.25 9.01
CA THR A 127 40.74 -11.11 10.00
C THR A 127 42.26 -11.00 9.93
N THR A 128 42.79 -10.41 8.85
CA THR A 128 44.24 -10.17 8.67
C THR A 128 44.51 -8.76 8.16
N VAL A 129 45.68 -8.21 8.50
CA VAL A 129 46.09 -6.83 8.20
C VAL A 129 46.27 -6.50 6.71
N LEU A 130 46.34 -7.51 5.84
CA LEU A 130 46.46 -7.34 4.38
C LEU A 130 45.14 -7.56 3.65
N THR A 131 44.03 -7.67 4.39
CA THR A 131 42.72 -7.88 3.79
C THR A 131 42.22 -6.57 3.19
N ILE A 132 41.78 -6.64 1.93
CA ILE A 132 41.07 -5.57 1.22
C ILE A 132 39.66 -6.09 0.96
N ILE A 133 38.67 -5.32 1.40
CA ILE A 133 37.25 -5.62 1.24
C ILE A 133 36.67 -4.53 0.35
N GLY A 134 36.04 -4.92 -0.75
CA GLY A 134 35.15 -4.08 -1.54
C GLY A 134 33.71 -4.46 -1.25
N LEU A 135 32.86 -3.45 -1.07
CA LEU A 135 31.42 -3.60 -1.09
C LEU A 135 30.92 -2.93 -2.37
N ASP A 136 30.09 -3.62 -3.14
CA ASP A 136 29.45 -3.04 -4.34
C ASP A 136 28.03 -2.59 -4.00
N HIS A 137 27.21 -3.49 -3.46
CA HIS A 137 25.89 -3.12 -2.97
C HIS A 137 25.36 -4.11 -1.92
N LEU A 138 24.37 -3.65 -1.17
CA LEU A 138 23.59 -4.43 -0.22
C LEU A 138 22.13 -4.47 -0.67
N ILE A 139 21.44 -5.56 -0.40
CA ILE A 139 19.99 -5.64 -0.49
C ILE A 139 19.47 -6.12 0.84
N TYR A 140 18.60 -5.36 1.49
CA TYR A 140 17.88 -5.86 2.66
C TYR A 140 16.39 -5.89 2.41
N THR A 141 15.73 -6.85 3.04
CA THR A 141 14.30 -7.08 2.92
C THR A 141 13.63 -6.68 4.22
N ALA A 142 12.57 -5.88 4.17
CA ALA A 142 11.78 -5.53 5.36
C ALA A 142 10.31 -5.87 5.18
N ILE A 143 9.66 -6.21 6.29
CA ILE A 143 8.20 -6.29 6.34
C ILE A 143 7.67 -4.93 6.73
N LEU A 144 7.03 -4.26 5.78
CA LEU A 144 6.30 -3.03 6.05
C LEU A 144 4.84 -3.33 6.36
N PRO A 145 4.20 -2.52 7.23
CA PRO A 145 2.76 -2.54 7.33
C PRO A 145 2.20 -2.19 5.95
N GLY A 146 1.55 -3.15 5.30
CA GLY A 146 0.96 -2.91 3.99
C GLY A 146 -0.03 -1.76 4.10
N LYS A 147 0.00 -0.85 3.12
CA LYS A 147 -1.03 0.19 3.01
C LYS A 147 -2.35 -0.53 2.77
N SER A 148 -3.12 -0.76 3.83
CA SER A 148 -4.39 -1.46 3.70
C SER A 148 -5.37 -0.54 2.96
N HIS A 149 -5.69 -0.89 1.73
CA HIS A 149 -6.82 -0.27 1.01
C HIS A 149 -8.16 -0.78 1.54
N VAL A 150 -8.16 -1.67 2.54
CA VAL A 150 -9.33 -2.23 3.20
C VAL A 150 -10.25 -1.11 3.70
N GLY A 151 -9.70 -0.05 4.31
CA GLY A 151 -10.49 1.09 4.75
C GLY A 151 -11.23 1.80 3.61
N ALA A 152 -10.56 2.00 2.46
CA ALA A 152 -11.17 2.61 1.28
C ALA A 152 -12.24 1.71 0.65
N ILE A 153 -11.98 0.40 0.57
CA ILE A 153 -12.93 -0.59 0.04
C ILE A 153 -14.17 -0.67 0.93
N VAL A 154 -13.99 -0.84 2.25
CA VAL A 154 -15.10 -0.93 3.22
C VAL A 154 -15.88 0.39 3.26
N GLY A 155 -15.18 1.53 3.25
CA GLY A 155 -15.81 2.85 3.16
C GLY A 155 -16.65 3.03 1.90
N GLY A 156 -16.15 2.59 0.75
CA GLY A 156 -16.88 2.62 -0.52
C GLY A 156 -18.13 1.74 -0.49
N VAL A 157 -18.05 0.52 0.07
CA VAL A 157 -19.20 -0.40 0.17
C VAL A 157 -20.27 0.15 1.12
N ILE A 158 -19.89 0.61 2.31
CA ILE A 158 -20.85 1.18 3.28
C ILE A 158 -21.48 2.45 2.71
N GLY A 159 -20.68 3.35 2.12
CA GLY A 159 -21.17 4.56 1.47
C GLY A 159 -22.16 4.26 0.34
N GLY A 160 -21.86 3.26 -0.51
CA GLY A 160 -22.73 2.81 -1.58
C GLY A 160 -24.06 2.23 -1.09
N LEU A 161 -24.03 1.44 0.00
CA LEU A 161 -25.23 0.90 0.62
C LEU A 161 -26.12 2.01 1.21
N VAL A 162 -25.54 2.96 1.94
CA VAL A 162 -26.30 4.08 2.51
C VAL A 162 -26.96 4.91 1.41
N LEU A 163 -26.24 5.19 0.32
CA LEU A 163 -26.75 5.97 -0.80
C LEU A 163 -27.90 5.23 -1.52
N THR A 164 -27.73 3.93 -1.79
CA THR A 164 -28.77 3.12 -2.44
C THR A 164 -30.03 3.00 -1.58
N PHE A 165 -29.90 2.74 -0.28
CA PHE A 165 -31.06 2.72 0.64
C PHE A 165 -31.73 4.09 0.76
N GLY A 166 -30.96 5.18 0.80
CA GLY A 166 -31.48 6.55 0.81
C GLY A 166 -32.33 6.85 -0.42
N VAL A 167 -31.84 6.52 -1.62
CA VAL A 167 -32.57 6.71 -2.89
C VAL A 167 -33.85 5.88 -2.91
N LEU A 168 -33.80 4.61 -2.49
CA LEU A 168 -34.97 3.73 -2.39
C LEU A 168 -36.01 4.29 -1.43
N PHE A 169 -35.60 4.80 -0.26
CA PHE A 169 -36.48 5.37 0.73
C PHE A 169 -37.21 6.62 0.21
N VAL A 170 -36.49 7.54 -0.44
CA VAL A 170 -37.08 8.73 -1.07
C VAL A 170 -38.06 8.36 -2.18
N ALA A 171 -37.69 7.39 -3.03
CA ALA A 171 -38.57 6.91 -4.11
C ALA A 171 -39.88 6.29 -3.56
N LEU A 172 -39.81 5.54 -2.46
CA LEU A 172 -40.98 4.97 -1.78
C LEU A 172 -41.89 6.07 -1.20
N LEU A 173 -41.31 7.10 -0.57
CA LEU A 173 -42.07 8.25 -0.06
C LEU A 173 -42.77 9.01 -1.19
N ALA A 174 -42.07 9.23 -2.31
CA ALA A 174 -42.65 9.88 -3.49
C ALA A 174 -43.80 9.05 -4.10
N ARG A 175 -43.66 7.72 -4.19
CA ARG A 175 -44.74 6.82 -4.63
C ARG A 175 -45.95 6.88 -3.70
N ARG A 176 -45.74 6.88 -2.38
CA ARG A 176 -46.84 7.01 -1.39
C ARG A 176 -47.58 8.33 -1.57
N ARG A 177 -46.87 9.46 -1.71
CA ARG A 177 -47.49 10.77 -1.95
C ARG A 177 -48.30 10.80 -3.24
N LYS A 178 -47.77 10.26 -4.36
CA LYS A 178 -48.52 10.17 -5.63
C LYS A 178 -49.80 9.35 -5.51
N LEU A 179 -49.78 8.23 -4.77
CA LEU A 179 -50.98 7.42 -4.55
C LEU A 179 -52.03 8.16 -3.72
N ILE A 180 -51.62 8.90 -2.69
CA ILE A 180 -52.53 9.73 -1.88
C ILE A 180 -53.15 10.85 -2.74
N MET A 181 -52.34 11.54 -3.56
CA MET A 181 -52.86 12.57 -4.48
C MET A 181 -53.87 12.00 -5.46
N ARG A 182 -53.62 10.82 -6.05
CA ARG A 182 -54.58 10.15 -6.94
C ARG A 182 -55.88 9.78 -6.22
N ARG A 183 -55.82 9.36 -4.95
CA ARG A 183 -57.01 9.10 -4.13
C ARG A 183 -57.82 10.38 -3.88
N ASN A 184 -57.15 11.49 -3.58
CA ASN A 184 -57.81 12.78 -3.37
C ASN A 184 -58.43 13.35 -4.65
N GLN A 185 -57.76 13.22 -5.79
CA GLN A 185 -58.31 13.60 -7.10
C GLN A 185 -59.58 12.81 -7.44
N ARG A 186 -59.60 11.49 -7.19
CA ARG A 186 -60.81 10.66 -7.38
C ARG A 186 -61.97 11.11 -6.48
N LYS A 187 -61.70 11.40 -5.20
CA LYS A 187 -62.72 11.93 -4.27
C LYS A 187 -63.30 13.27 -4.76
N ASN A 188 -62.45 14.18 -5.22
CA ASN A 188 -62.89 15.48 -5.73
C ASN A 188 -63.69 15.37 -7.04
N ALA A 189 -63.33 14.42 -7.93
CA ALA A 189 -64.08 14.17 -9.15
C ALA A 189 -65.50 13.63 -8.87
N VAL A 190 -65.65 12.71 -7.91
CA VAL A 190 -66.96 12.21 -7.47
C VAL A 190 -67.81 13.33 -6.88
N LEU A 191 -67.24 14.18 -6.01
CA LEU A 191 -67.96 15.31 -5.43
C LEU A 191 -68.47 16.28 -6.49
N ARG A 192 -67.65 16.64 -7.49
CA ARG A 192 -68.07 17.52 -8.60
C ARG A 192 -69.16 16.91 -9.47
N GLY A 193 -69.14 15.59 -9.69
CA GLY A 193 -70.19 14.89 -10.42
C GLY A 193 -71.56 14.98 -9.73
N ILE A 194 -71.57 14.91 -8.38
CA ILE A 194 -72.81 15.04 -7.60
C ILE A 194 -73.34 16.48 -7.64
N THR A 195 -72.47 17.50 -7.57
CA THR A 195 -72.92 18.91 -7.63
C THR A 195 -73.48 19.31 -9.00
N SER A 196 -72.99 18.71 -10.08
CA SER A 196 -73.47 18.96 -11.45
C SER A 196 -74.84 18.33 -11.75
N ALA A 197 -75.31 17.39 -10.93
CA ALA A 197 -76.61 16.73 -11.12
C ALA A 197 -77.76 17.42 -10.37
N ARG A 198 -77.52 18.60 -9.78
CA ARG A 198 -78.57 19.39 -9.14
C ARG A 198 -79.43 20.03 -10.25
N PRO A 199 -80.69 19.60 -10.44
CA PRO A 199 -81.56 20.23 -11.41
C PRO A 199 -81.78 21.69 -10.99
N ASP A 200 -81.50 22.60 -11.93
CA ASP A 200 -81.84 24.01 -11.78
C ASP A 200 -83.37 24.14 -11.73
N ASN A 201 -83.93 24.09 -10.52
CA ASN A 201 -85.27 24.56 -10.25
C ASN A 201 -85.26 26.10 -10.40
N LYS A 202 -85.29 26.56 -11.65
CA LYS A 202 -85.82 27.89 -11.97
C LYS A 202 -87.30 27.87 -11.63
N ALA A 203 -87.61 28.20 -10.39
CA ALA A 203 -88.93 28.63 -10.01
C ALA A 203 -89.26 29.88 -10.85
N ALA A 204 -90.16 29.71 -11.80
CA ALA A 204 -90.85 30.81 -12.46
C ALA A 204 -91.64 31.54 -11.37
N VAL A 205 -91.13 32.68 -10.92
CA VAL A 205 -91.93 33.67 -10.20
C VAL A 205 -92.60 34.52 -11.26
N ASP A 206 -93.77 34.02 -11.68
CA ASP A 206 -94.83 34.78 -12.31
C ASP A 206 -95.54 35.55 -11.20
N ASP A 207 -95.46 36.88 -11.21
CA ASP A 207 -96.41 37.71 -10.46
C ASP A 207 -96.80 38.89 -11.33
N GLY A 208 -98.02 38.79 -11.83
CA GLY A 208 -98.64 39.77 -12.69
C GLY A 208 -99.27 40.93 -11.90
N THR A 209 -99.50 42.00 -12.65
CA THR A 209 -100.69 42.86 -12.60
C THR A 209 -101.11 43.47 -11.24
N ASN A 210 -101.12 44.81 -11.17
CA ASN A 210 -102.37 45.58 -11.03
C ASN A 210 -102.17 47.11 -11.22
N LEU A 211 -103.02 47.68 -12.09
CA LEU A 211 -103.42 49.10 -12.27
C LEU A 211 -104.14 49.65 -11.00
N PRO A 212 -104.80 50.83 -10.99
CA PRO A 212 -104.52 52.19 -11.51
C PRO A 212 -104.65 53.28 -10.41
N THR A 213 -104.24 54.52 -10.70
CA THR A 213 -105.04 55.79 -10.57
C THR A 213 -104.17 56.96 -10.98
#